data_AF-A0A0F0FRL4-F1
#
_entry.id   AF-A0A0F0FRL4-F1
#
_cell.length_a   1.000
_cell.length_b   1.000
_cell.length_c   1.000
_cell.angle_alpha   90.00
_cell.angle_beta   90.00
_cell.angle_gamma   90.00
#
_symmetry.space_group_name_H-M   'P 1'
#
loop_
_entity.id
_entity.type
_entity.pdbx_description
1 polymer ?
#
loop_
_entity_poly.entity_id
_entity_poly.type
_entity_poly.pdbx_seq_one_letter_code
_entity_poly.pdbx_strand_id
1 'polypeptide(L)'
;MDDCQFAPPLPPADVFWSLTMYDGKSKLLVDNPLNRYLLNSRMLGRLQRDADGGLTFYVQHDSPGKAKESNWLPAPAGPFYAIMRIYMPKPVVASGQWQRPQLKRVD
;
A
#
# COMPACT_ATOMS: atom_id res chain seq x y z
N MET A 1 -15.33 3.10 10.48
CA MET A 1 -14.80 2.66 9.18
C MET A 1 -13.42 2.14 9.47
N ASP A 2 -13.11 0.95 9.01
CA ASP A 2 -11.93 0.23 9.51
C ASP A 2 -10.69 0.68 8.73
N ASP A 3 -9.86 1.50 9.36
CA ASP A 3 -8.62 2.02 8.77
C ASP A 3 -7.54 0.94 8.78
N CYS A 4 -6.64 0.97 7.80
CA CYS A 4 -5.62 -0.06 7.64
C CYS A 4 -4.22 0.51 7.38
N GLN A 5 -3.20 -0.18 7.89
CA GLN A 5 -1.79 0.19 7.69
C GLN A 5 -0.96 -0.94 7.07
N PHE A 6 -0.01 -0.56 6.21
CA PHE A 6 1.08 -1.42 5.72
C PHE A 6 2.42 -0.85 6.19
N ALA A 7 3.26 -1.68 6.82
CA ALA A 7 4.56 -1.31 7.38
C ALA A 7 5.68 -2.18 6.76
N PRO A 8 6.97 -1.84 6.92
CA PRO A 8 8.10 -2.61 6.39
C PRO A 8 8.13 -4.08 6.89
N PRO A 9 8.89 -4.99 6.23
CA PRO A 9 9.83 -4.74 5.14
C PRO A 9 9.18 -4.56 3.76
N LEU A 10 9.72 -3.60 2.97
CA LEU A 10 9.28 -3.40 1.58
C LEU A 10 9.55 -4.64 0.70
N PRO A 11 8.73 -4.89 -0.33
CA PRO A 11 8.96 -6.02 -1.24
C PRO A 11 10.33 -5.96 -1.92
N PRO A 12 11.15 -7.02 -1.85
CA PRO A 12 12.44 -7.06 -2.51
C PRO A 12 12.26 -7.38 -4.00
N ALA A 13 12.46 -6.37 -4.83
CA ALA A 13 12.33 -6.41 -6.29
C ALA A 13 13.58 -5.82 -6.95
N ASP A 14 13.94 -6.31 -8.14
CA ASP A 14 15.00 -5.73 -8.95
C ASP A 14 14.50 -4.65 -9.91
N VAL A 15 13.21 -4.66 -10.28
CA VAL A 15 12.61 -3.58 -11.10
C VAL A 15 11.74 -2.67 -10.24
N PHE A 16 10.58 -3.14 -9.79
CA PHE A 16 9.69 -2.40 -8.90
C PHE A 16 8.64 -3.30 -8.26
N TRP A 17 7.91 -2.77 -7.29
CA TRP A 17 6.70 -3.39 -6.74
C TRP A 17 5.56 -2.37 -6.72
N SER A 18 4.32 -2.85 -6.69
CA SER A 18 3.13 -2.01 -6.51
C SER A 18 2.10 -2.66 -5.58
N LEU A 19 1.38 -1.83 -4.83
CA LEU A 19 0.21 -2.18 -4.04
C LEU A 19 -1.00 -1.48 -4.68
N THR A 20 -1.90 -2.23 -5.32
CA THR A 20 -3.06 -1.69 -6.04
C THR A 20 -4.35 -1.93 -5.26
N MET A 21 -5.21 -0.93 -5.15
CA MET A 21 -6.51 -1.00 -4.47
C MET A 21 -7.61 -1.50 -5.42
N TYR A 22 -8.48 -2.36 -4.91
CA TYR A 22 -9.68 -2.84 -5.61
C TYR A 22 -10.89 -2.82 -4.69
N ASP A 23 -12.03 -2.42 -5.24
CA ASP A 23 -13.32 -2.58 -4.58
C ASP A 23 -13.66 -4.07 -4.43
N GLY A 24 -14.12 -4.45 -3.24
CA GLY A 24 -14.36 -5.83 -2.86
C GLY A 24 -15.57 -6.44 -3.53
N LYS A 25 -16.49 -5.62 -4.06
CA LYS A 25 -17.72 -6.08 -4.73
C LYS A 25 -17.52 -6.19 -6.24
N SER A 26 -17.18 -5.09 -6.89
CA SER A 26 -17.01 -4.98 -8.34
C SER A 26 -15.69 -5.57 -8.85
N LYS A 27 -14.68 -5.70 -7.98
CA LYS A 27 -13.30 -6.11 -8.35
C LYS A 27 -12.59 -5.11 -9.26
N LEU A 28 -13.10 -3.89 -9.39
CA LEU A 28 -12.54 -2.81 -10.20
C LEU A 28 -11.75 -1.82 -9.34
N LEU A 29 -11.08 -0.87 -10.02
CA LEU A 29 -10.43 0.27 -9.37
C LEU A 29 -11.47 1.20 -8.73
N VAL A 30 -11.03 1.91 -7.69
CA VAL A 30 -11.92 2.75 -6.87
C VAL A 30 -11.69 4.21 -7.20
N ASP A 31 -12.72 4.88 -7.75
CA ASP A 31 -12.68 6.31 -7.97
C ASP A 31 -12.38 7.06 -6.66
N ASN A 32 -11.52 8.08 -6.75
CA ASN A 32 -11.06 8.80 -5.57
C ASN A 32 -10.51 10.20 -5.91
N PRO A 33 -10.51 11.14 -4.95
CA PRO A 33 -10.12 12.53 -5.18
C PRO A 33 -8.67 12.72 -5.67
N LEU A 34 -7.79 11.75 -5.45
CA LEU A 34 -6.39 11.81 -5.86
C LEU A 34 -6.13 11.19 -7.24
N ASN A 35 -7.14 10.58 -7.87
CA ASN A 35 -6.98 9.74 -9.05
C ASN A 35 -5.83 8.71 -8.86
N ARG A 36 -5.70 8.17 -7.64
CA ARG A 36 -4.62 7.28 -7.21
C ARG A 36 -5.18 5.91 -6.89
N TYR A 37 -4.71 4.90 -7.62
CA TYR A 37 -5.19 3.52 -7.46
C TYR A 37 -4.11 2.56 -6.96
N LEU A 38 -2.88 3.05 -6.79
CA LEU A 38 -1.75 2.27 -6.29
C LEU A 38 -0.71 3.13 -5.59
N LEU A 39 0.10 2.47 -4.77
CA LEU A 39 1.43 2.93 -4.32
C LEU A 39 2.49 2.00 -4.93
N ASN A 40 3.68 2.52 -5.26
CA ASN A 40 4.75 1.71 -5.83
C ASN A 40 6.15 2.18 -5.44
N SER A 41 7.15 1.34 -5.67
CA SER A 41 8.54 1.63 -5.28
C SER A 41 9.17 2.82 -6.02
N ARG A 42 8.64 3.24 -7.17
CA ARG A 42 9.13 4.43 -7.88
C ARG A 42 8.66 5.73 -7.22
N MET A 43 7.67 5.66 -6.33
CA MET A 43 7.17 6.81 -5.58
C MET A 43 7.98 7.08 -4.30
N LEU A 44 8.90 6.19 -3.89
CA LEU A 44 9.58 6.24 -2.59
C LEU A 44 10.22 7.59 -2.26
N GLY A 45 10.78 8.30 -3.25
CA GLY A 45 11.38 9.63 -3.04
C GLY A 45 10.38 10.74 -2.71
N ARG A 46 9.07 10.48 -2.83
CA ARG A 46 7.97 11.40 -2.51
C ARG A 46 7.13 10.94 -1.32
N LEU A 47 7.42 9.75 -0.77
CA LEU A 47 6.73 9.21 0.40
C LEU A 47 7.41 9.72 1.67
N GLN A 48 6.61 9.96 2.69
CA GLN A 48 7.08 10.35 4.01
C GLN A 48 7.56 9.11 4.75
N ARG A 49 8.84 9.09 5.16
CA ARG A 49 9.39 8.02 6.00
C ARG A 49 9.01 8.22 7.46
N ASP A 50 8.87 7.10 8.15
CA ASP A 50 8.72 7.04 9.60
C ASP A 50 10.06 7.37 10.29
N ALA A 51 10.02 7.65 11.60
CA ALA A 51 11.21 8.06 12.36
C ALA A 51 12.33 7.01 12.38
N ASP A 52 11.97 5.74 12.27
CA ASP A 52 12.89 4.59 12.18
C ASP A 52 13.38 4.31 10.74
N GLY A 53 13.03 5.16 9.78
CA GLY A 53 13.35 5.01 8.36
C GLY A 53 12.38 4.11 7.59
N GLY A 54 11.37 3.56 8.26
CA GLY A 54 10.29 2.77 7.69
C GLY A 54 9.32 3.56 6.81
N LEU A 55 8.24 2.88 6.41
CA LEU A 55 7.14 3.46 5.64
C LEU A 55 5.83 2.88 6.12
N THR A 56 4.94 3.77 6.57
CA THR A 56 3.55 3.45 6.86
C THR A 56 2.68 3.92 5.69
N PHE A 57 1.95 3.00 5.06
CA PHE A 57 0.90 3.35 4.11
C PHE A 57 -0.45 3.36 4.79
N TYR A 58 -1.20 4.44 4.59
CA TYR A 58 -2.57 4.58 5.07
C TYR A 58 -3.51 4.02 4.02
N VAL A 59 -4.36 3.08 4.38
CA VAL A 59 -5.32 2.42 3.49
C VAL A 59 -6.70 2.58 4.10
N GLN A 60 -7.41 3.61 3.66
CA GLN A 60 -8.67 4.05 4.29
C GLN A 60 -9.49 4.94 3.35
N HIS A 61 -10.77 5.11 3.66
CA HIS A 61 -11.71 5.89 2.84
C HIS A 61 -11.48 7.39 2.93
N ASP A 62 -11.32 7.90 4.15
CA ASP A 62 -11.14 9.33 4.40
C ASP A 62 -9.65 9.70 4.39
N SER A 63 -9.34 10.92 3.96
CA SER A 63 -7.96 11.41 3.96
C SER A 63 -7.38 11.39 5.39
N PRO A 64 -6.17 10.82 5.61
CA PRO A 64 -5.50 10.87 6.91
C PRO A 64 -4.96 12.28 7.25
N GLY A 65 -5.31 13.30 6.46
CA GLY A 65 -4.86 14.68 6.57
C GLY A 65 -3.71 14.98 5.62
N LYS A 66 -3.62 16.24 5.16
CA LYS A 66 -2.69 16.70 4.10
C LYS A 66 -1.23 16.24 4.30
N ALA A 67 -0.75 16.20 5.54
CA ALA A 67 0.62 15.79 5.85
C ALA A 67 0.91 14.29 5.58
N LYS A 68 -0.13 13.45 5.50
CA LYS A 68 -0.04 11.99 5.34
C LYS A 68 -0.52 11.50 3.96
N GLU A 69 -1.08 12.39 3.13
CA GLU A 69 -1.66 12.03 1.82
C GLU A 69 -0.63 11.47 0.83
N SER A 70 0.65 11.80 0.97
CA SER A 70 1.70 11.20 0.13
C SER A 70 1.75 9.67 0.30
N ASN A 71 1.50 9.16 1.51
CA ASN A 71 1.50 7.74 1.86
C ASN A 71 0.11 7.10 1.83
N TRP A 72 -0.92 7.86 1.46
CA TRP A 72 -2.30 7.39 1.46
C TRP A 72 -2.65 6.68 0.15
N LEU A 73 -3.29 5.52 0.30
CA LEU A 73 -3.96 4.76 -0.75
C LEU A 73 -5.46 4.79 -0.46
N PRO A 74 -6.25 5.63 -1.17
CA PRO A 74 -7.69 5.72 -0.97
C PRO A 74 -8.39 4.37 -1.17
N ALA A 75 -9.24 4.01 -0.22
CA ALA A 75 -10.06 2.80 -0.22
C ALA A 75 -11.55 3.16 -0.36
N PRO A 76 -12.43 2.25 -0.81
CA PRO A 76 -13.86 2.48 -0.76
C PRO A 76 -14.36 2.41 0.69
N ALA A 77 -15.51 3.01 0.98
CA ALA A 77 -16.16 2.88 2.29
C ALA A 77 -16.65 1.44 2.61
N GLY A 78 -16.69 0.57 1.58
CA GLY A 78 -17.11 -0.82 1.68
C GLY A 78 -15.95 -1.82 1.72
N PRO A 79 -16.24 -3.13 1.55
CA PRO A 79 -15.22 -4.15 1.47
C PRO A 79 -14.21 -3.84 0.37
N PHE A 80 -12.94 -4.12 0.61
CA PHE A 80 -11.87 -3.93 -0.36
C PHE A 80 -10.81 -5.01 -0.22
N TYR A 81 -9.92 -5.07 -1.21
CA TYR A 81 -8.68 -5.81 -1.10
C TYR A 81 -7.58 -5.08 -1.86
N ALA A 82 -6.34 -5.31 -1.45
CA ALA A 82 -5.18 -4.80 -2.15
C ALA A 82 -4.35 -5.95 -2.72
N ILE A 83 -3.80 -5.75 -3.92
CA ILE A 83 -2.90 -6.71 -4.56
C ILE A 83 -1.48 -6.14 -4.55
N MET A 84 -0.57 -6.88 -3.93
CA MET A 84 0.87 -6.66 -4.03
C MET A 84 1.42 -7.37 -5.28
N ARG A 85 2.04 -6.64 -6.18
CA ARG A 85 2.77 -7.17 -7.34
C ARG A 85 4.24 -6.84 -7.21
N ILE A 86 5.09 -7.84 -7.45
CA ILE A 86 6.55 -7.70 -7.37
C ILE A 86 7.11 -8.07 -8.75
N TYR A 87 7.73 -7.09 -9.41
CA TYR A 87 8.25 -7.24 -10.76
C TYR A 87 9.74 -7.54 -10.68
N MET A 88 10.12 -8.75 -11.14
CA MET A 88 11.45 -9.34 -10.92
C MET A 88 11.75 -9.47 -9.42
N PRO A 89 11.00 -10.33 -8.69
CA PRO A 89 11.22 -10.54 -7.26
C PRO A 89 12.59 -11.16 -7.01
N LYS A 90 13.28 -10.71 -5.97
CA LYS A 90 14.53 -11.34 -5.52
C LYS A 90 14.25 -12.76 -4.99
N PRO A 91 15.23 -13.69 -4.99
CA PRO A 91 15.04 -15.08 -4.54
C PRO A 91 14.45 -15.25 -3.14
N VAL A 92 14.67 -14.27 -2.25
CA VAL A 92 14.12 -14.25 -0.89
C VAL A 92 12.59 -14.23 -0.84
N VAL A 93 11.91 -13.76 -1.90
CA VAL A 93 10.44 -13.80 -2.00
C VAL A 93 9.97 -15.23 -2.22
N ALA A 94 10.54 -15.92 -3.22
CA ALA A 94 10.13 -17.28 -3.59
C ALA A 94 10.50 -18.32 -2.53
N SER A 95 11.62 -18.12 -1.83
CA SER A 95 12.04 -18.97 -0.71
C SER A 95 11.26 -18.73 0.59
N GLY A 96 10.36 -17.73 0.64
CA GLY A 96 9.59 -17.39 1.84
C GLY A 96 10.39 -16.71 2.95
N GLN A 97 11.65 -16.35 2.71
CA GLN A 97 12.47 -15.62 3.68
C GLN A 97 11.98 -14.18 3.88
N TRP A 98 11.47 -13.56 2.81
CA TRP A 98 10.77 -12.28 2.93
C TRP A 98 9.35 -12.52 3.43
N GLN A 99 9.08 -12.06 4.64
CA GLN A 99 7.75 -12.09 5.23
C GLN A 99 6.95 -10.87 4.74
N ARG A 100 5.94 -11.14 3.92
CA ARG A 100 5.05 -10.10 3.42
C ARG A 100 4.35 -9.41 4.59
N PRO A 101 4.43 -8.08 4.72
CA PRO A 101 3.69 -7.37 5.75
C PRO A 101 2.19 -7.56 5.55
N GLN A 102 1.49 -7.79 6.66
CA GLN A 102 0.04 -7.88 6.67
C GLN A 102 -0.55 -6.47 6.69
N LEU A 103 -1.67 -6.30 6.00
CA LEU A 103 -2.51 -5.14 6.21
C LEU A 103 -3.12 -5.27 7.61
N LYS A 104 -2.80 -4.33 8.51
CA LYS A 104 -3.32 -4.34 9.88
C LYS A 104 -4.44 -3.34 10.00
N ARG A 105 -5.59 -3.77 10.52
CA ARG A 105 -6.62 -2.86 10.97
C ARG A 105 -6.08 -2.02 12.14
N VAL A 106 -6.36 -0.74 12.11
CA VAL A 106 -6.09 0.21 13.19
C VAL A 106 -7.42 0.80 13.65
N ASP A 107 -7.55 0.97 14.96
CA ASP A 107 -8.73 1.51 15.62
C ASP A 107 -8.73 3.05 15.62
#